data_AF-A0A645JKK2-F1
#
_entry.id   AF-A0A645JKK2-F1
#
_cell.length_a   1.000
_cell.length_b   1.000
_cell.length_c   1.000
_cell.angle_alpha   90.00
_cell.angle_beta   90.00
_cell.angle_gamma   90.00
#
_symmetry.space_group_name_H-M   'P 1'
#
loop_
_entity.id
_entity.type
_entity.pdbx_description
1 polymer ?
#
loop_
_entity_poly.entity_id
_entity_poly.type
_entity_poly.pdbx_seq_one_letter_code
_entity_poly.pdbx_strand_id
1 'polypeptide(L)' 'MFILNSNLYEFYFKTFAKKLGEDLYEYYPNNLMKLRIPNIKEFKDLTEKELYDYFNISEEEVEIIKASL' A
#
# COMPACT_ATOMS: atom_id res chain seq x y z
N MET A 1 -11.56 -3.00 -5.85
CA MET A 1 -10.42 -2.37 -6.55
C MET A 1 -9.71 -1.31 -5.71
N PHE A 2 -10.30 -0.82 -4.62
CA PHE A 2 -9.78 0.29 -3.80
C PHE A 2 -8.42 0.02 -3.12
N ILE A 3 -8.24 -1.15 -2.47
CA ILE A 3 -7.04 -1.43 -1.64
C ILE A 3 -5.73 -1.29 -2.42
N LEU A 4 -5.63 -1.89 -3.61
CA LEU A 4 -4.40 -1.87 -4.40
C LEU A 4 -4.07 -0.49 -4.98
N ASN A 5 -5.06 0.41 -5.04
CA ASN A 5 -4.91 1.78 -5.51
C ASN A 5 -4.85 2.78 -4.33
N SER A 6 -4.68 2.31 -3.10
CA SER A 6 -4.51 3.19 -1.93
C SER A 6 -3.07 3.66 -1.79
N ASN A 7 -2.89 4.84 -1.18
CA ASN A 7 -1.59 5.40 -0.86
C ASN A 7 -0.72 4.44 -0.05
N LEU A 8 -1.33 3.73 0.91
CA LEU A 8 -0.63 2.73 1.73
C LEU A 8 -0.04 1.59 0.90
N TYR A 9 -0.81 1.06 -0.06
CA TYR A 9 -0.36 -0.06 -0.88
C TYR A 9 0.62 0.36 -1.97
N GLU A 10 0.50 1.58 -2.48
CA GLU A 10 1.50 2.14 -3.38
C GLU A 10 2.84 2.33 -2.67
N PHE A 11 2.82 2.94 -1.47
CA PHE A 11 4.01 3.05 -0.63
C PHE A 11 4.60 1.69 -0.31
N TYR A 12 3.78 0.75 0.18
CA TYR A 12 4.22 -0.59 0.53
C TYR A 12 4.86 -1.30 -0.67
N PHE A 13 4.23 -1.26 -1.84
CA PHE A 13 4.80 -1.81 -3.07
C PHE A 13 6.16 -1.18 -3.40
N LYS A 14 6.26 0.16 -3.37
CA LYS A 14 7.50 0.89 -3.65
C LYS A 14 8.65 0.53 -2.68
N THR A 15 8.35 0.05 -1.46
CA THR A 15 9.41 -0.35 -0.49
C THR A 15 10.23 -1.58 -0.91
N PHE A 16 9.68 -2.46 -1.74
CA PHE A 16 10.36 -3.69 -2.16
C PHE A 16 10.37 -3.91 -3.68
N ALA A 17 9.58 -3.15 -4.44
CA ALA A 17 9.59 -3.22 -5.88
C ALA A 17 10.94 -2.75 -6.45
N LYS A 18 11.40 -3.41 -7.50
CA LYS A 18 12.61 -3.01 -8.20
C LYS A 18 12.31 -1.81 -9.10
N LYS A 19 12.97 -0.68 -8.84
CA LYS A 19 12.89 0.52 -9.69
C LYS A 19 13.61 0.26 -11.03
N LEU A 20 12.90 0.48 -12.14
CA LEU A 20 13.38 0.30 -13.51
C LEU A 20 13.63 1.63 -14.22
N GLY A 21 13.02 2.71 -13.73
CA GLY A 21 13.13 4.07 -14.25
C GLY A 21 12.53 5.05 -13.25
N GLU A 22 12.38 6.33 -13.62
CA GLU A 22 11.90 7.39 -12.72
C GLU A 22 10.55 7.03 -12.06
N ASP A 23 9.57 6.64 -12.87
CA ASP A 23 8.22 6.24 -12.44
C ASP A 23 7.86 4.80 -12.85
N LEU A 24 8.88 3.98 -13.13
CA LEU A 24 8.69 2.61 -13.59
C LEU A 24 9.21 1.61 -12.57
N TYR A 25 8.35 0.68 -12.17
CA TYR A 25 8.66 -0.38 -11.21
C TYR A 25 8.37 -1.76 -11.81
N GLU A 26 9.17 -2.73 -11.41
CA GLU A 26 9.03 -4.12 -11.84
C GLU A 26 7.78 -4.78 -11.21
N TYR A 27 6.81 -5.13 -12.05
CA TYR A 27 5.49 -5.66 -11.63
C TYR A 27 5.36 -7.17 -11.88
N TYR A 28 6.40 -7.97 -11.57
CA TYR A 28 6.30 -9.43 -11.75
C TYR A 28 5.45 -10.08 -10.64
N PRO A 29 4.61 -11.10 -10.98
CA PRO A 29 3.75 -11.79 -10.03
C PRO A 29 4.46 -12.26 -8.76
N ASN A 30 5.68 -12.80 -8.88
CA ASN A 30 6.44 -13.29 -7.73
C ASN A 30 6.76 -12.20 -6.69
N ASN A 31 6.95 -10.95 -7.13
CA ASN A 31 7.13 -9.82 -6.23
C ASN A 31 5.80 -9.33 -5.68
N LEU A 32 4.75 -9.32 -6.50
CA LEU A 32 3.41 -8.89 -6.08
C LEU A 32 2.77 -9.83 -5.06
N MET A 33 3.02 -11.13 -5.17
CA MET A 33 2.55 -12.13 -4.19
C MET A 33 3.16 -11.94 -2.80
N LYS A 34 4.17 -11.07 -2.65
CA LYS A 34 4.69 -10.65 -1.34
C LYS A 34 3.79 -9.64 -0.65
N LEU A 35 2.92 -8.95 -1.39
CA LEU A 35 1.91 -8.05 -0.82
C LEU A 35 0.96 -8.87 0.05
N ARG A 36 0.92 -8.53 1.33
CA ARG A 36 -0.10 -9.05 2.24
C ARG A 36 -1.36 -8.22 2.07
N ILE A 37 -2.43 -8.82 1.55
CA ILE A 37 -3.73 -8.18 1.37
C ILE A 37 -4.63 -8.61 2.54
N PRO A 38 -5.23 -7.67 3.30
CA PRO A 38 -6.09 -8.01 4.42
C PRO A 38 -7.41 -8.59 3.90
N ASN A 39 -8.11 -9.32 4.76
CA ASN A 39 -9.41 -9.86 4.38
C ASN A 39 -10.43 -8.73 4.25
N ILE A 40 -10.86 -8.46 3.02
CA ILE A 40 -11.77 -7.36 2.66
C ILE A 40 -13.07 -7.38 3.48
N LYS A 41 -13.51 -8.57 3.95
CA LYS A 41 -14.71 -8.73 4.77
C LYS A 41 -14.61 -8.08 6.15
N GLU A 42 -13.40 -7.73 6.60
CA GLU A 42 -13.15 -7.07 7.88
C GLU A 42 -13.33 -5.54 7.79
N PHE A 43 -13.45 -5.00 6.57
CA PHE A 43 -13.65 -3.56 6.33
C PHE A 43 -15.13 -3.25 6.15
N LYS A 44 -15.57 -2.12 6.72
CA LYS A 44 -16.95 -1.67 6.60
C LYS A 44 -17.13 -0.84 5.34
N ASP A 45 -16.22 0.10 5.08
CA ASP A 45 -16.38 1.10 4.02
C ASP A 45 -15.22 1.16 3.01
N LEU A 46 -14.25 0.23 3.07
CA LEU A 46 -13.04 0.16 2.24
C LEU A 46 -12.39 1.54 2.01
N THR A 47 -11.96 2.19 3.08
CA THR A 47 -11.31 3.52 3.04
C THR A 47 -9.83 3.46 3.43
N GLU A 48 -9.05 4.50 3.10
CA GLU A 48 -7.65 4.59 3.56
C GLU A 48 -7.55 4.63 5.08
N LYS A 49 -8.47 5.35 5.73
CA LYS A 49 -8.52 5.44 7.19
C LYS A 49 -8.67 4.06 7.82
N GLU A 50 -9.57 3.23 7.32
CA GLU A 50 -9.72 1.87 7.84
C GLU A 50 -8.48 1.01 7.59
N LEU A 51 -7.76 1.21 6.48
CA LEU A 51 -6.49 0.52 6.24
C LEU A 51 -5.42 0.95 7.26
N TYR A 52 -5.31 2.25 7.53
CA TYR A 52 -4.39 2.75 8.56
C TYR A 52 -4.77 2.22 9.95
N ASP A 53 -6.06 2.27 10.30
CA ASP A 53 -6.58 1.74 11.57
C ASP A 53 -6.31 0.22 11.68
N TYR A 54 -6.53 -0.55 10.61
CA TYR A 54 -6.32 -2.00 10.58
C TYR A 54 -4.86 -2.40 10.84
N PHE A 55 -3.92 -1.69 10.23
CA PHE A 55 -2.49 -1.96 10.38
C PHE A 55 -1.85 -1.20 11.56
N ASN A 56 -2.65 -0.46 12.35
CA ASN A 56 -2.18 0.42 13.43
C ASN A 56 -1.11 1.41 12.98
N ILE A 57 -1.31 2.02 11.81
CA ILE A 57 -0.43 3.06 11.27
C ILE A 57 -0.68 4.37 12.03
N SER A 58 0.37 4.95 12.59
CA SER A 58 0.32 6.22 13.30
C SER A 58 0.16 7.42 12.37
N GLU A 59 -0.27 8.56 12.90
CA GLU A 59 -0.39 9.81 12.13
C GLU A 59 0.97 10.23 11.52
N GLU A 60 2.06 10.07 12.25
CA GLU A 60 3.42 10.36 11.75
C GLU A 60 3.78 9.50 10.54
N GLU A 61 3.46 8.19 10.58
CA GLU A 61 3.70 7.29 9.46
C GLU A 61 2.79 7.60 8.26
N VAL A 62 1.55 8.02 8.51
CA VAL A 62 0.65 8.49 7.43
C VAL A 62 1.24 9.69 6.70
N GLU A 63 1.85 10.64 7.41
CA GLU A 63 2.51 11.79 6.79
C GLU A 63 3.74 11.38 5.99
N ILE A 64 4.54 10.41 6.47
CA ILE A 64 5.65 9.83 5.71
C ILE A 64 5.16 9.18 4.40
N ILE A 65 4.08 8.38 4.48
CA ILE A 65 3.47 7.73 3.33
C ILE A 65 3.06 8.79 2.29
N LYS A 66 2.31 9.81 2.70
CA LYS A 66 1.87 10.87 1.78
C LYS A 66 3.01 11.67 1.17
N ALA A 67 4.09 11.91 1.92
CA ALA A 67 5.25 12.65 1.42
C ALA A 67 6.10 11.86 0.40
N SER A 68 5.92 10.54 0.32
CA SER A 68 6.68 9.63 -0.55
C SER A 68 6.03 9.32 -1.91
N LEU A 69 4.80 9.79 -2.10
CA LEU A 69 3.99 9.60 -3.30
C LEU A 69 4.11 10.81 -4.21
#